data_AF-A0A8S0FF76-F1
#
_entry.id   AF-A0A8S0FF76-F1
#
_cell.length_a   1.000
_cell.length_b   1.000
_cell.length_c   1.000
_cell.angle_alpha   90.00
_cell.angle_beta   90.00
_cell.angle_gamma   90.00
#
_symmetry.space_group_name_H-M   'P 1'
#
loop_
_entity.id
_entity.type
_entity.pdbx_description
1 polymer ?
#
loop_
_entity_poly.entity_id
_entity_poly.type
_entity_poly.pdbx_seq_one_letter_code
_entity_poly.pdbx_strand_id
1 'polypeptide(L)'
;MYFRLFAFQLLGLTLDRLLYLDADVVCKGDISQLLHLDLNGAVAAVVKDVDPMQEKAASRLSDPELLGQYFNSGVVYLDLKKWANAKLTEKALSILMSKDNVYKYPDQDVMNVLLKGMTIFLPRGYNTI
;
A
#
# COMPACT_ATOMS: atom_id res chain seq x y z
N MET A 1 -13.22 0.10 7.44
CA MET A 1 -12.33 0.94 6.62
C MET A 1 -10.86 0.84 7.06
N TYR A 2 -10.52 0.99 8.35
CA TYR A 2 -9.09 1.04 8.78
C TYR A 2 -8.49 -0.28 9.32
N PHE A 3 -9.24 -1.38 9.29
CA PHE A 3 -8.82 -2.65 9.90
C PHE A 3 -7.48 -3.17 9.37
N ARG A 4 -7.15 -2.93 8.09
CA ARG A 4 -5.86 -3.33 7.52
C ARG A 4 -4.66 -2.67 8.23
N LEU A 5 -4.77 -1.39 8.60
CA LEU A 5 -3.68 -0.65 9.25
C LEU A 5 -3.41 -1.19 10.66
N PHE A 6 -4.47 -1.54 11.39
CA PHE A 6 -4.35 -2.22 12.68
C PHE A 6 -3.83 -3.65 12.52
N ALA A 7 -4.28 -4.37 11.49
CA ALA A 7 -3.79 -5.72 11.20
C ALA A 7 -2.27 -5.70 10.94
N PHE A 8 -1.75 -4.74 10.18
CA PHE A 8 -0.31 -4.61 9.94
C PHE A 8 0.46 -4.38 11.24
N GLN A 9 -0.05 -3.53 12.13
CA GLN A 9 0.58 -3.29 13.42
C GLN A 9 0.54 -4.54 14.33
N LEU A 10 -0.63 -5.18 14.45
CA LEU A 10 -0.83 -6.33 15.33
C LEU A 10 -0.04 -7.55 14.86
N LEU A 11 -0.11 -7.86 13.57
CA LEU A 11 0.61 -8.98 12.98
C LEU A 11 2.12 -8.73 12.95
N GLY A 12 2.56 -7.47 12.88
CA GLY A 12 3.97 -7.10 12.96
C GLY A 12 4.63 -7.42 14.31
N LEU A 13 3.85 -7.76 15.34
CA LEU A 13 4.38 -8.25 16.61
C LEU A 13 4.91 -9.69 16.53
N THR A 14 4.46 -10.47 15.55
CA THR A 14 4.77 -11.90 15.43
C THR A 14 5.27 -12.32 14.05
N LEU A 15 5.01 -11.51 13.01
CA LEU A 15 5.36 -11.79 11.62
C LEU A 15 6.31 -10.73 11.07
N ASP A 16 7.26 -11.18 10.25
CA ASP A 16 8.22 -10.31 9.58
C ASP A 16 7.65 -9.70 8.30
N ARG A 17 6.83 -10.48 7.58
CA ARG A 17 6.25 -10.12 6.29
C ARG A 17 4.81 -10.58 6.20
N LEU A 18 4.03 -9.90 5.37
CA LEU A 18 2.62 -10.19 5.15
C LEU A 18 2.23 -9.91 3.70
N LEU A 19 1.55 -10.86 3.07
CA LEU A 19 0.78 -10.60 1.85
C LEU A 19 -0.66 -10.28 2.24
N TYR A 20 -1.11 -9.08 1.90
CA TYR A 20 -2.48 -8.64 2.04
C TYR A 20 -3.19 -8.69 0.68
N LEU A 21 -4.40 -9.24 0.67
CA LEU A 21 -5.30 -9.29 -0.48
C LEU A 21 -6.68 -8.77 -0.04
N ASP A 22 -7.29 -7.89 -0.82
CA ASP A 22 -8.70 -7.51 -0.62
C ASP A 22 -9.60 -8.75 -0.78
N ALA A 23 -10.74 -8.78 -0.09
CA ALA A 23 -11.61 -9.96 -0.01
C ALA A 23 -12.29 -10.35 -1.34
N ASP A 24 -12.27 -9.45 -2.33
CA ASP A 24 -12.78 -9.64 -3.69
C ASP A 24 -11.68 -10.03 -4.70
N VAL A 25 -10.42 -10.16 -4.27
CA VAL A 25 -9.31 -10.61 -5.11
C VAL A 25 -9.40 -12.11 -5.35
N VAL A 26 -9.39 -12.52 -6.63
CA VAL A 26 -9.35 -13.92 -7.04
C VAL A 26 -7.98 -14.27 -7.62
N CYS A 27 -7.23 -15.13 -6.93
CA CYS A 27 -5.93 -15.61 -7.40
C CYS A 27 -6.10 -16.73 -8.43
N LYS A 28 -5.77 -16.44 -9.70
CA LYS A 28 -5.84 -17.40 -10.81
C LYS A 28 -4.55 -18.21 -11.05
N GLY A 29 -3.45 -17.83 -10.41
CA GLY A 29 -2.14 -18.43 -10.62
C GLY A 29 -1.37 -18.59 -9.31
N ASP A 30 -0.15 -19.12 -9.42
CA ASP A 30 0.73 -19.29 -8.27
C ASP A 30 1.35 -17.94 -7.84
N ILE A 31 1.21 -17.62 -6.55
CA ILE A 31 1.72 -16.40 -5.91
C ILE A 31 2.87 -16.70 -4.94
N SER A 32 3.29 -17.96 -4.82
CA SER A 32 4.37 -18.41 -3.92
C SER A 32 5.68 -17.64 -4.15
N GLN A 33 5.91 -17.19 -5.39
CA GLN A 33 7.07 -16.38 -5.77
C GLN A 33 7.17 -15.07 -4.96
N LEU A 34 6.05 -14.48 -4.54
CA LEU A 34 6.05 -13.26 -3.71
C LEU A 34 6.66 -13.52 -2.34
N LEU A 35 6.53 -14.74 -1.78
CA LEU A 35 7.13 -15.09 -0.48
C LEU A 35 8.66 -15.01 -0.52
N HIS A 36 9.25 -15.22 -1.69
CA HIS A 36 10.69 -15.17 -1.92
C HIS A 36 11.18 -13.84 -2.50
N LEU A 37 10.27 -12.89 -2.74
CA LEU A 37 10.62 -11.59 -3.31
C LEU A 37 11.46 -10.78 -2.33
N ASP A 38 12.64 -10.33 -2.75
CA ASP A 38 13.41 -9.33 -2.01
C ASP A 38 12.80 -7.94 -2.22
N LEU A 39 12.53 -7.25 -1.12
CA LEU A 39 12.03 -5.88 -1.13
C LEU A 39 13.17 -4.86 -1.31
N ASN A 40 14.44 -5.27 -1.30
CA ASN A 40 15.60 -4.40 -1.57
C ASN A 40 15.60 -3.10 -0.75
N GLY A 41 15.28 -3.19 0.55
CA GLY A 41 15.19 -2.00 1.40
C GLY A 41 13.83 -1.31 1.41
N ALA A 42 12.93 -1.58 0.44
CA ALA A 42 11.56 -1.06 0.45
C ALA A 42 10.70 -1.63 1.59
N VAL A 43 9.60 -0.91 1.89
CA VAL A 43 8.59 -1.29 2.89
C VAL A 43 7.53 -2.21 2.29
N ALA A 44 7.20 -2.04 1.00
CA ALA A 44 6.19 -2.86 0.36
C ALA A 44 6.44 -3.09 -1.14
N ALA A 45 5.93 -4.21 -1.65
CA ALA A 45 5.71 -4.44 -3.06
C ALA A 45 4.23 -4.29 -3.39
N VAL A 46 3.93 -3.48 -4.40
CA VAL A 46 2.57 -3.03 -4.74
C VAL A 46 2.37 -2.99 -6.26
N VAL A 47 1.13 -2.86 -6.72
CA VAL A 47 0.83 -2.74 -8.15
C VAL A 47 0.35 -1.32 -8.45
N LYS A 48 0.96 -0.67 -9.46
CA LYS A 48 0.52 0.66 -9.91
C LYS A 48 -0.95 0.62 -10.32
N ASP A 49 -1.69 1.65 -9.93
CA ASP A 49 -3.05 1.84 -10.42
C ASP A 49 -3.02 2.28 -11.90
N VAL A 50 -4.18 2.25 -12.57
CA VAL A 50 -4.31 2.59 -13.98
C VAL A 50 -4.01 4.07 -14.25
N ASP A 51 -3.55 4.42 -15.46
CA ASP A 51 -3.13 5.79 -15.80
C ASP A 51 -4.19 6.86 -15.47
N PRO A 52 -5.49 6.66 -15.75
CA PRO A 52 -6.52 7.63 -15.34
C PRO A 52 -6.63 7.83 -13.83
N MET A 53 -6.27 6.81 -13.02
CA MET A 53 -6.25 6.93 -11.57
C MET A 53 -4.99 7.65 -11.09
N GLN A 54 -3.85 7.46 -11.75
CA GLN A 54 -2.61 8.20 -11.46
C GLN A 54 -2.83 9.71 -11.51
N GLU A 55 -3.39 10.20 -12.63
CA GLU A 55 -3.65 11.62 -12.85
C GLU A 55 -4.64 12.18 -11.82
N LYS A 56 -5.74 11.44 -11.58
CA LYS A 56 -6.76 11.82 -10.60
C LYS A 56 -6.22 11.86 -9.18
N ALA A 57 -5.35 10.93 -8.80
CA ALA A 57 -4.75 10.88 -7.48
C ALA A 57 -3.77 12.04 -7.28
N ALA A 58 -2.86 12.26 -8.24
CA ALA A 58 -1.89 13.36 -8.18
C ALA A 58 -2.59 14.73 -8.07
N SER A 59 -3.65 14.95 -8.85
CA SER A 59 -4.45 16.16 -8.77
C SER A 59 -5.25 16.27 -7.46
N ARG A 60 -5.98 15.22 -7.05
CA ARG A 60 -6.80 15.21 -5.83
C ARG A 60 -5.96 15.47 -4.58
N LEU A 61 -4.79 14.83 -4.50
CA LEU A 61 -3.91 14.90 -3.34
C LEU A 61 -2.95 16.08 -3.40
N SER A 62 -3.01 16.89 -4.47
CA SER A 62 -2.11 18.02 -4.71
C SER A 62 -0.62 17.62 -4.61
N ASP A 63 -0.29 16.40 -5.04
CA ASP A 63 1.07 15.85 -5.03
C ASP A 63 1.41 15.30 -6.43
N PRO A 64 2.07 16.10 -7.29
CA PRO A 64 2.48 15.69 -8.62
C PRO A 64 3.46 14.52 -8.63
N GLU A 65 4.20 14.27 -7.54
CA GLU A 65 5.16 13.17 -7.47
C GLU A 65 4.48 11.80 -7.37
N LEU A 66 3.18 11.76 -7.06
CA LEU A 66 2.38 10.54 -7.10
C LEU A 66 2.09 10.08 -8.53
N LEU A 67 2.27 10.93 -9.55
CA LEU A 67 2.06 10.56 -10.93
C LEU A 67 3.05 9.46 -11.34
N GLY A 68 2.52 8.28 -11.68
CA GLY A 68 3.33 7.11 -12.02
C GLY A 68 3.88 6.36 -10.81
N GLN A 69 3.54 6.77 -9.58
CA GLN A 69 3.90 6.12 -8.32
C GLN A 69 2.68 5.61 -7.56
N TYR A 70 1.49 6.11 -7.89
CA TYR A 70 0.26 5.77 -7.18
C TYR A 70 -0.08 4.29 -7.38
N PHE A 71 -0.39 3.56 -6.31
CA PHE A 71 -0.68 2.14 -6.35
C PHE A 71 -2.08 1.83 -5.83
N ASN A 72 -2.65 0.74 -6.35
CA ASN A 72 -3.85 0.14 -5.82
C ASN A 72 -3.51 -0.68 -4.56
N SER A 73 -4.28 -0.50 -3.48
CA SER A 73 -4.00 -1.14 -2.18
C SER A 73 -4.66 -2.52 -2.01
N GLY A 74 -5.28 -3.09 -3.05
CA GLY A 74 -5.93 -4.39 -2.99
C GLY A 74 -4.97 -5.58 -3.00
N VAL A 75 -3.72 -5.38 -3.44
CA VAL A 75 -2.64 -6.36 -3.34
C VAL A 75 -1.39 -5.68 -2.82
N VAL A 76 -0.97 -6.03 -1.60
CA VAL A 76 0.18 -5.41 -0.93
C VAL A 76 1.01 -6.47 -0.24
N TYR A 77 2.29 -6.59 -0.58
CA TYR A 77 3.24 -7.42 0.14
C TYR A 77 4.15 -6.54 1.00
N LEU A 78 4.08 -6.67 2.32
CA LEU A 78 4.72 -5.76 3.28
C LEU A 78 5.89 -6.41 4.02
N ASP A 79 6.89 -5.57 4.32
CA ASP A 79 7.85 -5.74 5.41
C ASP A 79 7.25 -5.14 6.69
N LEU A 80 6.74 -6.00 7.57
CA LEU A 80 6.06 -5.58 8.80
C LEU A 80 7.04 -5.01 9.83
N LYS A 81 8.30 -5.47 9.83
CA LYS A 81 9.35 -4.91 10.69
C LYS A 81 9.61 -3.45 10.34
N LYS A 82 9.78 -3.13 9.06
CA LYS A 82 9.97 -1.73 8.63
C LYS A 82 8.72 -0.90 8.86
N TRP A 83 7.55 -1.46 8.59
CA TRP A 83 6.28 -0.79 8.86
C TRP A 83 6.17 -0.36 10.34
N ALA A 84 6.45 -1.28 11.26
CA ALA A 84 6.46 -1.02 12.69
C ALA A 84 7.56 -0.02 13.11
N ASN A 85 8.80 -0.23 12.65
CA ASN A 85 9.93 0.65 12.99
C ASN A 85 9.71 2.10 12.55
N ALA A 86 9.06 2.30 11.40
CA ALA A 86 8.73 3.62 10.88
C ALA A 86 7.43 4.21 11.47
N LYS A 87 6.74 3.49 12.36
CA LYS A 87 5.47 3.88 13.02
C LYS A 87 4.40 4.29 12.01
N LEU A 88 4.26 3.50 10.93
CA LEU A 88 3.42 3.86 9.79
C LEU A 88 1.93 3.78 10.10
N THR A 89 1.49 2.88 10.97
CA THR A 89 0.08 2.82 11.40
C THR A 89 -0.31 4.10 12.13
N GLU A 90 0.49 4.56 13.08
CA GLU A 90 0.22 5.77 13.86
C GLU A 90 0.23 7.01 12.96
N LYS A 91 1.20 7.11 12.06
CA LYS A 91 1.25 8.19 11.06
C LYS A 91 0.02 8.17 10.17
N ALA A 92 -0.38 7.01 9.66
CA ALA A 92 -1.56 6.88 8.82
C ALA A 92 -2.83 7.33 9.57
N LEU A 93 -3.01 6.88 10.81
CA LEU A 93 -4.15 7.27 11.63
C LEU A 93 -4.15 8.78 11.93
N SER A 94 -3.00 9.37 12.22
CA SER A 94 -2.90 10.83 12.45
C SER A 94 -3.34 11.66 11.24
N ILE A 95 -2.96 11.22 10.04
CA ILE A 95 -3.36 11.86 8.78
C ILE A 95 -4.88 11.69 8.56
N LEU A 96 -5.40 10.47 8.76
CA LEU A 96 -6.81 10.14 8.56
C LEU A 96 -7.75 10.83 9.56
N MET A 97 -7.27 11.14 10.76
CA MET A 97 -8.03 11.83 11.80
C MET A 97 -7.93 13.36 11.71
N SER A 98 -7.13 13.89 10.79
CA SER A 98 -7.04 15.34 10.58
C SER A 98 -8.35 15.90 10.03
N LYS A 99 -8.70 17.15 10.41
CA LYS A 99 -9.96 17.79 10.01
C LYS A 99 -10.03 18.12 8.52
N ASP A 100 -8.87 18.18 7.86
CA ASP A 100 -8.72 18.46 6.43
C ASP A 100 -8.78 17.17 5.59
N ASN A 101 -9.69 16.24 5.90
CA ASN A 101 -9.71 14.94 5.25
C ASN A 101 -10.15 15.05 3.77
N VAL A 102 -9.17 15.20 2.87
CA VAL A 102 -9.35 15.29 1.41
C VAL A 102 -9.31 13.91 0.73
N TYR A 103 -9.17 12.83 1.50
CA TYR A 103 -8.90 11.49 0.96
C TYR A 103 -10.18 10.80 0.49
N LYS A 104 -10.28 10.59 -0.84
CA LYS A 104 -11.41 9.87 -1.45
C LYS A 104 -11.34 8.38 -1.17
N TYR A 105 -10.13 7.83 -1.13
CA TYR A 105 -9.87 6.43 -0.79
C TYR A 105 -8.93 6.43 0.43
N PRO A 106 -9.48 6.56 1.66
CA PRO A 106 -8.67 6.98 2.81
C PRO A 106 -7.45 6.10 3.09
N ASP A 107 -7.62 4.78 3.10
CA ASP A 107 -6.53 3.83 3.34
C ASP A 107 -5.55 3.74 2.17
N GLN A 108 -6.03 3.72 0.93
CA GLN A 108 -5.15 3.71 -0.25
C GLN A 108 -4.35 5.02 -0.38
N ASP A 109 -5.01 6.16 -0.24
CA ASP A 109 -4.39 7.47 -0.41
C ASP A 109 -3.33 7.72 0.68
N VAL A 110 -3.64 7.42 1.94
CA VAL A 110 -2.67 7.62 3.03
C VAL A 110 -1.45 6.72 2.88
N MET A 111 -1.63 5.48 2.41
CA MET A 111 -0.50 4.59 2.14
C MET A 111 0.35 5.09 0.98
N ASN A 112 -0.27 5.64 -0.08
CA ASN A 112 0.47 6.23 -1.20
C ASN A 112 1.28 7.47 -0.79
N VAL A 113 0.71 8.33 0.06
CA VAL A 113 1.42 9.49 0.61
C VAL A 113 2.58 9.05 1.51
N LEU A 114 2.34 8.08 2.40
CA LEU A 114 3.34 7.63 3.36
C LEU A 114 4.46 6.79 2.74
N LEU A 115 4.16 5.98 1.74
CA LEU A 115 5.11 5.02 1.15
C LEU A 115 5.82 5.54 -0.12
N LYS A 116 5.71 6.83 -0.40
CA LYS A 116 6.40 7.46 -1.54
C LYS A 116 7.91 7.18 -1.46
N GLY A 117 8.46 6.60 -2.52
CA GLY A 117 9.88 6.20 -2.61
C GLY A 117 10.27 5.01 -1.72
N MET A 118 9.32 4.36 -1.05
CA MET A 118 9.55 3.21 -0.17
C MET A 118 8.87 1.93 -0.68
N THR A 119 8.57 1.86 -1.97
CA THR A 119 7.89 0.73 -2.62
C THR A 119 8.68 0.19 -3.81
N ILE A 120 8.46 -1.08 -4.10
CA ILE A 120 8.77 -1.66 -5.41
C ILE A 120 7.47 -1.99 -6.15
N PHE A 121 7.49 -1.92 -7.48
CA PHE A 121 6.32 -2.21 -8.29
C PHE A 121 6.34 -3.62 -8.87
N LEU A 122 5.28 -4.36 -8.56
CA LEU A 122 5.00 -5.66 -9.13
C LEU A 122 4.44 -5.52 -10.56
N PRO A 123 4.58 -6.57 -11.40
CA PRO A 123 3.92 -6.63 -12.70
C PRO A 123 2.40 -6.45 -12.58
N ARG A 124 1.78 -5.82 -13.60
CA ARG A 124 0.34 -5.53 -13.62
C ARG A 124 -0.56 -6.76 -13.46
N GLY A 125 -0.10 -7.94 -13.88
CA GLY A 125 -0.86 -9.19 -13.75
C GLY A 125 -1.20 -9.60 -12.30
N TYR A 126 -0.51 -9.03 -11.29
CA TYR A 126 -0.84 -9.27 -9.88
C TYR A 126 -2.10 -8.52 -9.43
N ASN A 127 -2.51 -7.46 -10.13
CA ASN A 127 -3.72 -6.72 -9.83
C ASN A 127 -4.28 -6.10 -11.12
N THR A 128 -5.20 -6.82 -11.74
CA THR A 128 -5.91 -6.42 -12.95
C THR A 128 -7.32 -7.00 -12.93
N ILE A 129 -8.22 -6.34 -13.67
CA ILE A 129 -9.55 -6.85 -14.02
C ILE A 129 -9.44 -7.59 -15.35
#